data_AF-A0A960UP78-F1
#
_entry.id   AF-A0A960UP78-F1
#
_cell.length_a   1.000
_cell.length_b   1.000
_cell.length_c   1.000
_cell.angle_alpha   90.00
_cell.angle_beta   90.00
_cell.angle_gamma   90.00
#
_symmetry.space_group_name_H-M   'P 1'
#
loop_
_entity.id
_entity.type
_entity.pdbx_description
1 polymer ?
#
loop_
_entity_poly.entity_id
_entity_poly.type
_entity_poly.pdbx_seq_one_letter_code
_entity_poly.pdbx_strand_id
1 'polypeptide(L)'
;MNVPKIIKSAILLLIISLAASCCSTTQIEQPEELPEGLRAKKEQILSNYNPSNCFVASFNISIQNAEGSRSAVGEVRSDPANRRLHLEFRVPYIGIKLSQLTILEETAYVKNVQMDRMETIPVSMLQVQGMGQNSIQLPFSLFQELLYAGLPKNVSNVAKWSENQDGSVSARISEADSTIDYHFESGHLQQ
;
A
#
# COMPACT_ATOMS: atom_id res chain seq x y z
N MET A 1 -8.91 -20.19 -90.55
CA MET A 1 -8.31 -21.50 -90.90
C MET A 1 -6.85 -21.50 -90.45
N ASN A 2 -6.42 -22.64 -89.91
CA ASN A 2 -5.05 -23.11 -89.63
C ASN A 2 -4.27 -22.51 -88.45
N VAL A 3 -4.38 -23.25 -87.33
CA VAL A 3 -3.26 -23.58 -86.44
C VAL A 3 -2.45 -24.72 -87.11
N PRO A 4 -1.12 -24.80 -86.91
CA PRO A 4 -0.58 -25.88 -86.07
C PRO A 4 0.47 -25.33 -85.08
N LYS A 5 0.67 -25.74 -83.82
CA LYS A 5 0.53 -26.96 -83.01
C LYS A 5 1.89 -27.63 -82.66
N ILE A 6 2.21 -27.55 -81.35
CA ILE A 6 2.86 -28.55 -80.45
C ILE A 6 4.40 -28.73 -80.70
N ILE A 7 5.32 -28.96 -79.75
CA ILE A 7 5.40 -30.02 -78.74
C ILE A 7 6.53 -29.78 -77.71
N LYS A 8 6.14 -29.86 -76.42
CA LYS A 8 6.80 -30.44 -75.21
C LYS A 8 8.28 -30.12 -74.90
N SER A 9 8.53 -29.67 -73.67
CA SER A 9 9.15 -30.53 -72.65
C SER A 9 9.04 -29.92 -71.25
N ALA A 10 8.72 -30.79 -70.31
CA ALA A 10 8.52 -30.53 -68.90
C ALA A 10 9.86 -30.38 -68.18
N ILE A 11 9.95 -29.45 -67.22
CA ILE A 11 10.76 -29.64 -66.01
C ILE A 11 9.94 -29.18 -64.80
N LEU A 12 9.66 -30.18 -63.97
CA LEU A 12 9.09 -30.15 -62.63
C LEU A 12 10.20 -29.78 -61.63
N LEU A 13 9.98 -28.76 -60.79
CA LEU A 13 10.67 -28.50 -59.50
C LEU A 13 9.75 -27.54 -58.72
N LEU A 14 8.83 -28.01 -57.88
CA LEU A 14 8.98 -28.62 -56.56
C LEU A 14 9.52 -27.66 -55.48
N ILE A 15 8.57 -27.08 -54.71
CA ILE A 15 8.56 -26.76 -53.27
C ILE A 15 9.56 -25.68 -52.79
N ILE A 16 9.04 -24.61 -52.17
CA ILE A 16 9.00 -24.40 -50.71
C ILE A 16 8.00 -23.27 -50.41
N SER A 17 6.93 -23.65 -49.74
CA SER A 17 6.03 -22.77 -48.99
C SER A 17 6.80 -22.22 -47.78
N LEU A 18 7.02 -20.91 -47.72
CA LEU A 18 7.47 -20.23 -46.50
C LEU A 18 6.35 -19.29 -46.05
N ALA A 19 5.49 -19.85 -45.21
CA ALA A 19 4.74 -19.08 -44.24
C ALA A 19 5.75 -18.42 -43.28
N ALA A 20 5.83 -17.10 -43.31
CA ALA A 20 6.38 -16.31 -42.21
C ALA A 20 5.19 -15.61 -41.52
N SER A 21 4.36 -16.43 -40.88
CA SER A 21 3.56 -16.01 -39.75
C SER A 21 4.52 -15.66 -38.61
N CYS A 22 4.74 -14.38 -38.34
CA CYS A 22 5.26 -13.92 -37.04
C CYS A 22 5.06 -12.41 -36.85
N CYS A 23 3.87 -11.91 -37.18
CA CYS A 23 3.35 -10.74 -36.48
C CYS A 23 2.54 -11.27 -35.31
N SER A 24 3.22 -11.54 -34.19
CA SER A 24 2.54 -11.64 -32.90
C SER A 24 1.99 -10.25 -32.62
N THR A 25 0.73 -10.02 -32.98
CA THR A 25 -0.04 -8.89 -32.50
C THR A 25 -0.04 -9.02 -30.98
N THR A 26 0.84 -8.28 -30.32
CA THR A 26 0.80 -8.10 -28.88
C THR A 26 -0.58 -7.49 -28.64
N GLN A 27 -1.52 -8.29 -28.14
CA GLN A 27 -2.79 -7.79 -27.65
C GLN A 27 -2.42 -6.82 -26.53
N ILE A 28 -2.43 -5.53 -26.84
CA ILE A 28 -2.43 -4.47 -25.85
C ILE A 28 -3.73 -4.71 -25.10
N GLU A 29 -3.63 -5.37 -23.94
CA GLU A 29 -4.73 -5.54 -23.00
C GLU A 29 -5.21 -4.14 -22.65
N GLN A 30 -6.30 -3.74 -23.31
CA GLN A 30 -6.91 -2.44 -23.11
C GLN A 30 -7.37 -2.43 -21.65
N PRO A 31 -6.88 -1.51 -20.81
CA PRO A 31 -7.25 -1.50 -19.39
C PRO A 31 -8.77 -1.40 -19.32
N GLU A 32 -9.38 -2.42 -18.73
CA GLU A 32 -10.83 -2.55 -18.58
C GLU A 32 -11.37 -1.27 -17.93
N GLU A 33 -12.12 -0.48 -18.71
CA GLU A 33 -12.62 0.81 -18.25
C GLU A 33 -13.75 0.56 -17.23
N LEU A 34 -13.61 1.10 -16.02
CA LEU A 34 -14.58 0.89 -14.95
C LEU A 34 -15.95 1.46 -15.35
N PRO A 35 -17.07 0.76 -15.05
CA PRO A 35 -18.40 1.32 -15.17
C PRO A 35 -18.50 2.68 -14.47
N GLU A 36 -19.24 3.63 -15.05
CA GLU A 36 -19.29 5.02 -14.56
C GLU A 36 -19.65 5.11 -13.06
N GLY A 37 -20.63 4.32 -12.61
CA GLY A 37 -21.01 4.27 -11.19
C GLY A 37 -19.89 3.78 -10.28
N LEU A 38 -19.15 2.74 -10.70
CA LEU A 38 -18.01 2.20 -9.95
C LEU A 38 -16.82 3.17 -9.97
N ARG A 39 -16.60 3.88 -11.08
CA ARG A 39 -15.59 4.94 -11.17
C ARG A 39 -15.86 6.06 -10.19
N ALA A 40 -17.10 6.56 -10.13
CA ALA A 40 -17.49 7.60 -9.17
C ALA A 40 -17.31 7.14 -7.72
N LYS A 41 -17.71 5.91 -7.39
CA LYS A 41 -17.49 5.31 -6.06
C LYS A 41 -16.00 5.18 -5.73
N LYS A 42 -15.18 4.73 -6.67
CA LYS A 42 -13.71 4.66 -6.52
C LYS A 42 -13.14 6.04 -6.22
N GLU A 43 -13.49 7.06 -7.00
CA GLU A 43 -13.00 8.43 -6.79
C GLU A 43 -13.41 8.98 -5.42
N GLN A 44 -14.65 8.73 -4.99
CA GLN A 44 -15.11 9.10 -3.66
C GLN A 44 -14.30 8.39 -2.55
N ILE A 45 -14.08 7.08 -2.67
CA ILE A 45 -13.25 6.32 -1.72
C ILE A 45 -11.83 6.90 -1.67
N LEU A 46 -11.19 7.08 -2.83
CA LEU A 46 -9.84 7.65 -2.88
C LEU A 46 -9.79 9.07 -2.28
N SER A 47 -10.83 9.87 -2.46
CA SER A 47 -10.94 11.19 -1.82
C SER A 47 -11.07 11.10 -0.30
N ASN A 48 -11.83 10.13 0.24
CA ASN A 48 -11.97 9.92 1.68
C ASN A 48 -10.64 9.56 2.36
N TYR A 49 -9.76 8.89 1.61
CA TYR A 49 -8.45 8.43 2.07
C TYR A 49 -7.29 9.24 1.50
N ASN A 50 -7.56 10.41 0.91
CA ASN A 50 -6.51 11.30 0.48
C ASN A 50 -5.84 11.88 1.74
N PRO A 51 -4.51 11.70 1.94
CA PRO A 51 -3.85 12.16 3.15
C PRO A 51 -4.12 13.64 3.37
N SER A 52 -4.74 13.96 4.51
CA SER A 52 -4.99 15.33 4.94
C SER A 52 -3.67 16.09 5.16
N ASN A 53 -3.76 17.42 5.30
CA ASN A 53 -2.65 18.24 5.82
C ASN A 53 -2.17 17.72 7.19
N CYS A 54 -1.04 18.26 7.67
CA CYS A 54 -0.48 17.89 8.96
C CYS A 54 -1.53 17.92 10.08
N PHE A 55 -1.59 16.86 10.89
CA PHE A 55 -2.50 16.77 12.03
C PHE A 55 -1.75 16.50 13.33
N VAL A 56 -2.40 16.87 14.43
CA VAL A 56 -1.94 16.59 15.78
C VAL A 56 -3.06 15.86 16.53
N ALA A 57 -2.73 14.76 17.19
CA ALA A 57 -3.68 14.04 18.04
C ALA A 57 -3.01 13.65 19.36
N SER A 58 -3.80 13.57 20.41
CA SER A 58 -3.36 13.02 21.71
C SER A 58 -3.79 11.56 21.82
N PHE A 59 -2.96 10.74 22.46
CA PHE A 59 -3.28 9.33 22.69
C PHE A 59 -3.01 8.93 24.13
N ASN A 60 -3.70 7.89 24.57
CA ASN A 60 -3.43 7.18 25.81
C ASN A 60 -3.30 5.69 25.46
N ILE A 61 -2.21 5.08 25.88
CA ILE A 61 -1.92 3.66 25.69
C ILE A 61 -1.84 3.03 27.06
N SER A 62 -2.57 1.93 27.23
CA SER A 62 -2.44 1.04 28.37
C SER A 62 -2.18 -0.37 27.87
N ILE A 63 -1.04 -0.94 28.25
CA ILE A 63 -0.65 -2.31 27.96
C ILE A 63 -0.81 -3.12 29.23
N GLN A 64 -1.54 -4.23 29.14
CA GLN A 64 -1.65 -5.20 30.21
C GLN A 64 -1.09 -6.54 29.72
N ASN A 65 -0.07 -7.05 30.42
CA ASN A 65 0.54 -8.34 30.12
C ASN A 65 0.74 -9.15 31.43
N ALA A 66 1.33 -10.34 31.32
CA ALA A 66 1.59 -11.21 32.47
C ALA A 66 2.54 -10.59 33.52
N GLU A 67 3.29 -9.55 33.15
CA GLU A 67 4.28 -8.86 33.97
C GLU A 67 3.71 -7.59 34.64
N GLY A 68 2.49 -7.18 34.29
CA GLY A 68 1.78 -6.05 34.91
C GLY A 68 1.05 -5.15 33.91
N SER A 69 0.61 -3.99 34.40
CA SER A 69 0.01 -2.94 33.58
C SER A 69 0.98 -1.76 33.44
N ARG A 70 1.15 -1.27 32.22
CA ARG A 70 1.98 -0.11 31.87
C ARG A 70 1.15 0.85 31.05
N SER A 71 1.20 2.14 31.39
CA SER A 71 0.45 3.15 30.65
C SER A 71 1.32 4.35 30.30
N ALA A 72 1.07 4.94 29.14
CA ALA A 72 1.68 6.18 28.69
C ALA A 72 0.63 7.04 28.01
N VAL A 73 0.77 8.36 28.16
CA VAL A 73 0.02 9.33 27.36
C VAL A 73 0.98 9.98 26.38
N GLY A 74 0.48 10.47 25.26
CA GLY A 74 1.35 11.05 24.26
C GLY A 74 0.65 11.93 23.27
N GLU A 75 1.47 12.50 22.40
CA GLU A 75 1.03 13.28 21.26
C GLU A 75 1.64 12.69 20.00
N VAL A 76 0.83 12.59 18.95
CA VAL A 76 1.28 12.32 17.59
C VAL A 76 1.17 13.61 16.79
N ARG A 77 2.23 13.93 16.06
CA ARG A 77 2.21 14.91 14.97
C ARG A 77 2.50 14.15 13.70
N SER A 78 1.57 14.18 12.76
CA SER A 78 1.75 13.54 11.48
C SER A 78 1.72 14.57 10.37
N ASP A 79 2.61 14.38 9.40
CA ASP A 79 2.64 15.05 8.11
C ASP A 79 2.73 13.95 7.04
N PRO A 80 1.57 13.35 6.70
CA PRO A 80 1.52 12.20 5.80
C PRO A 80 2.01 12.53 4.39
N ALA A 81 1.78 13.77 3.93
CA ALA A 81 2.24 14.26 2.64
C ALA A 81 3.77 14.15 2.49
N ASN A 82 4.51 14.38 3.58
CA ASN A 82 5.97 14.25 3.62
C ASN A 82 6.45 12.94 4.28
N ARG A 83 5.55 12.00 4.59
CA ARG A 83 5.85 10.75 5.32
C ARG A 83 6.62 11.01 6.61
N ARG A 84 6.16 11.97 7.39
CA ARG A 84 6.75 12.33 8.67
C ARG A 84 5.78 12.01 9.79
N LEU A 85 6.30 11.37 10.81
CA LEU A 85 5.55 11.07 12.03
C LEU A 85 6.42 11.40 13.22
N HIS A 86 5.89 12.12 14.19
CA HIS A 86 6.53 12.33 15.48
C HIS A 86 5.59 11.86 16.58
N LEU A 87 6.09 10.95 17.42
CA LEU A 87 5.40 10.41 18.57
C LEU A 87 6.18 10.77 19.81
N GLU A 88 5.53 11.39 20.78
CA GLU A 88 6.09 11.69 22.09
C GLU A 88 5.33 10.93 23.16
N PHE A 89 6.04 10.12 23.96
CA PHE A 89 5.46 9.36 25.06
C PHE A 89 5.81 10.04 26.38
N ARG A 90 4.84 10.13 27.28
CA ARG A 90 4.94 10.79 28.58
C ARG A 90 4.32 9.94 29.69
N VAL A 91 4.83 10.13 30.91
CA VAL A 91 4.22 9.58 32.13
C VAL A 91 2.82 10.21 32.31
N PRO A 92 1.76 9.41 32.52
CA PRO A 92 0.44 9.93 32.83
C PRO A 92 0.47 10.88 34.03
N TYR A 93 -0.34 11.93 34.00
CA TYR A 93 -0.52 12.95 35.05
C TYR A 93 0.68 13.87 35.34
N ILE A 94 1.92 13.40 35.22
CA ILE A 94 3.14 14.17 35.53
C ILE A 94 3.74 14.78 34.25
N GLY A 95 3.46 14.21 33.07
CA GLY A 95 3.85 14.79 31.78
C GLY A 95 5.35 14.69 31.46
N ILE A 96 6.13 13.97 32.28
CA ILE A 96 7.55 13.73 32.05
C ILE A 96 7.72 12.90 30.77
N LYS A 97 8.51 13.41 29.81
CA LYS A 97 8.85 12.72 28.58
C LYS A 97 9.60 11.43 28.90
N LEU A 98 9.13 10.31 28.35
CA LEU A 98 9.75 8.99 28.45
C LEU A 98 10.60 8.70 27.22
N SER A 99 10.01 8.93 26.05
CA SER A 99 10.66 8.66 24.78
C SER A 99 10.05 9.49 23.67
N GLN A 100 10.79 9.57 22.56
CA GLN A 100 10.32 10.14 21.32
C GLN A 100 10.71 9.23 20.16
N LEU A 101 9.83 9.15 19.17
CA LEU A 101 10.02 8.47 17.90
C LEU A 101 9.72 9.48 16.79
N THR A 102 10.66 9.66 15.88
CA THR A 102 10.47 10.46 14.67
C THR A 102 10.72 9.58 13.46
N ILE A 103 9.80 9.57 12.50
CA ILE A 103 9.98 8.91 11.21
C ILE A 103 10.20 9.99 10.16
N LEU A 104 11.26 9.82 9.38
CA LEU A 104 11.58 10.63 8.21
C LEU A 104 12.12 9.69 7.13
N GLU A 105 11.53 9.72 5.93
CA GLU A 105 12.04 8.99 4.77
C GLU A 105 12.29 7.49 5.05
N GLU A 106 11.28 6.78 5.58
CA GLU A 106 11.34 5.35 5.92
C GLU A 106 12.38 4.99 7.01
N THR A 107 12.93 5.99 7.69
CA THR A 107 13.88 5.83 8.79
C THR A 107 13.29 6.33 10.09
N ALA A 108 13.33 5.50 11.11
CA ALA A 108 12.90 5.81 12.46
C ALA A 108 14.07 6.26 13.34
N TYR A 109 13.90 7.39 13.99
CA TYR A 109 14.83 8.01 14.92
C TYR A 109 14.23 7.95 16.32
N VAL A 110 14.93 7.26 17.20
CA VAL A 110 14.38 6.75 18.45
C VAL A 110 15.25 7.30 19.59
N LYS A 111 14.66 8.06 20.52
CA LYS A 111 15.39 8.62 21.66
C LYS A 111 14.66 8.33 22.97
N ASN A 112 15.39 7.71 23.89
CA ASN A 112 15.04 7.59 25.29
C ASN A 112 15.56 8.82 26.05
N VAL A 113 14.79 9.38 26.97
CA VAL A 113 15.35 10.45 27.84
C VAL A 113 16.43 9.96 28.79
N GLN A 114 16.47 8.65 29.09
CA GLN A 114 17.47 8.03 29.95
C GLN A 114 18.75 7.61 29.20
N MET A 115 18.77 7.71 27.87
CA MET A 115 19.94 7.36 27.06
C MET A 115 20.42 8.60 26.33
N ASP A 116 21.74 8.83 26.34
CA ASP A 116 22.33 9.98 25.66
C ASP A 116 22.32 9.85 24.12
N ARG A 117 22.14 8.62 23.62
CA ARG A 117 22.19 8.31 22.19
C ARG A 117 20.80 8.24 21.55
N MET A 118 20.76 8.65 20.28
CA MET A 118 19.64 8.40 19.39
C MET A 118 19.91 7.11 18.60
N GLU A 119 18.91 6.25 18.50
CA GLU A 119 18.96 5.04 17.70
C GLU A 119 18.27 5.27 16.35
N THR A 120 18.80 4.65 15.30
CA THR A 120 18.30 4.76 13.93
C THR A 120 17.92 3.37 13.46
N ILE A 121 16.66 3.19 13.07
CA ILE A 121 16.07 1.89 12.73
C ILE A 121 15.28 2.05 11.43
N PRO A 122 15.43 1.17 10.43
CA PRO A 122 14.53 1.15 9.27
C PRO A 122 13.08 0.94 9.73
N VAL A 123 12.11 1.65 9.16
CA VAL A 123 10.69 1.56 9.55
C VAL A 123 10.16 0.11 9.44
N SER A 124 10.63 -0.66 8.46
CA SER A 124 10.29 -2.08 8.28
C SER A 124 10.71 -2.99 9.45
N MET A 125 11.69 -2.55 10.25
CA MET A 125 12.18 -3.25 11.43
C MET A 125 11.76 -2.55 12.73
N LEU A 126 10.98 -1.46 12.63
CA LEU A 126 10.62 -0.66 13.79
C LEU A 126 9.63 -1.41 14.68
N GLN A 127 10.11 -1.71 15.87
CA GLN A 127 9.27 -1.97 17.03
C GLN A 127 9.35 -0.73 17.92
N VAL A 128 8.21 -0.12 18.22
CA VAL A 128 8.09 0.95 19.19
C VAL A 128 8.36 0.34 20.56
N GLN A 129 9.64 0.18 20.93
CA GLN A 129 10.03 -0.23 22.26
C GLN A 129 10.00 1.00 23.16
N GLY A 130 9.32 0.94 24.30
CA GLY A 130 9.42 1.94 25.32
C GLY A 130 10.86 1.88 25.83
N MET A 131 11.67 2.85 25.50
CA MET A 131 13.08 2.71 25.84
C MET A 131 13.23 2.92 27.36
N GLY A 132 13.87 1.97 28.05
CA GLY A 132 14.05 1.90 29.50
C GLY A 132 13.41 0.64 30.10
N GLN A 133 13.74 0.27 31.35
CA GLN A 133 13.23 -0.96 32.01
C GLN A 133 11.69 -1.07 32.10
N ASN A 134 10.95 -0.03 31.70
CA ASN A 134 9.50 0.04 31.58
C ASN A 134 9.02 0.10 30.11
N SER A 135 9.60 -0.74 29.25
CA SER A 135 9.36 -0.71 27.81
C SER A 135 7.96 -1.11 27.38
N ILE A 136 7.14 -0.16 26.93
CA ILE A 136 5.93 -0.40 26.13
C ILE A 136 6.40 -0.84 24.73
N GLN A 137 6.36 -2.13 24.41
CA GLN A 137 6.76 -2.63 23.09
C GLN A 137 5.53 -2.79 22.20
N LEU A 138 5.41 -1.97 21.15
CA LEU A 138 4.33 -2.02 20.18
C LEU A 138 4.89 -2.08 18.76
N PRO A 139 4.44 -2.98 17.89
CA PRO A 139 4.90 -3.00 16.51
C PRO A 139 4.45 -1.72 15.78
N PHE A 140 5.28 -1.20 14.88
CA PHE A 140 4.95 0.00 14.11
C PHE A 140 3.67 -0.14 13.27
N SER A 141 3.29 -1.36 12.89
CA SER A 141 2.04 -1.65 12.19
C SER A 141 0.80 -1.04 12.87
N LEU A 142 0.79 -0.92 14.20
CA LEU A 142 -0.30 -0.29 14.95
C LEU A 142 -0.40 1.23 14.76
N PHE A 143 0.66 1.86 14.26
CA PHE A 143 0.75 3.31 14.05
C PHE A 143 0.97 3.66 12.57
N GLN A 144 1.03 2.66 11.70
CA GLN A 144 1.31 2.82 10.28
C GLN A 144 0.27 3.71 9.60
N GLU A 145 -1.00 3.56 9.99
CA GLU A 145 -2.09 4.40 9.50
C GLU A 145 -1.87 5.89 9.82
N LEU A 146 -1.18 6.22 10.92
CA LEU A 146 -0.87 7.61 11.25
C LEU A 146 0.19 8.19 10.33
N LEU A 147 1.17 7.39 9.91
CA LEU A 147 2.24 7.83 8.99
C LEU A 147 1.72 8.06 7.58
N TYR A 148 0.84 7.19 7.08
CA TYR A 148 0.36 7.24 5.71
C TYR A 148 -0.98 7.96 5.55
N ALA A 149 -1.83 7.95 6.58
CA ALA A 149 -3.15 8.58 6.64
C ALA A 149 -3.99 8.43 5.37
N GLY A 150 -3.89 7.26 4.73
CA GLY A 150 -4.48 7.01 3.44
C GLY A 150 -4.32 5.55 3.01
N LEU A 151 -4.93 5.22 1.88
CA LEU A 151 -4.85 3.88 1.33
C LEU A 151 -3.44 3.59 0.76
N PRO A 152 -2.97 2.34 0.84
CA PRO A 152 -1.75 1.93 0.17
C PRO A 152 -1.77 2.32 -1.32
N LYS A 153 -0.66 2.85 -1.85
CA LYS A 153 -0.60 3.36 -3.25
C LYS A 153 -0.98 2.32 -4.30
N ASN A 154 -0.77 1.04 -4.02
CA ASN A 154 -1.17 -0.05 -4.90
C ASN A 154 -2.71 -0.18 -5.00
N VAL A 155 -3.47 0.23 -3.97
CA VAL A 155 -4.95 0.27 -4.03
C VAL A 155 -5.43 1.25 -5.10
N SER A 156 -4.85 2.44 -5.19
CA SER A 156 -5.25 3.41 -6.22
C SER A 156 -4.79 3.03 -7.62
N ASN A 157 -3.57 2.47 -7.73
CA ASN A 157 -2.87 2.34 -9.00
C ASN A 157 -3.07 1.01 -9.71
N VAL A 158 -3.19 -0.10 -8.97
CA VAL A 158 -3.15 -1.45 -9.54
C VAL A 158 -4.27 -2.37 -9.06
N ALA A 159 -5.06 -1.99 -8.06
CA ALA A 159 -6.15 -2.82 -7.60
C ALA A 159 -7.23 -2.98 -8.68
N LYS A 160 -7.80 -4.18 -8.76
CA LYS A 160 -9.03 -4.46 -9.50
C LYS A 160 -10.21 -4.06 -8.63
N TRP A 161 -11.01 -3.11 -9.10
CA TRP A 161 -12.17 -2.59 -8.39
C TRP A 161 -13.43 -3.33 -8.85
N SER A 162 -14.29 -3.72 -7.91
CA SER A 162 -15.57 -4.33 -8.20
C SER A 162 -16.65 -3.83 -7.25
N GLU A 163 -17.89 -3.78 -7.73
CA GLU A 163 -19.06 -3.52 -6.89
C GLU A 163 -19.70 -4.85 -6.49
N ASN A 164 -19.99 -5.00 -5.19
CA ASN A 164 -20.66 -6.16 -4.64
C ASN A 164 -22.19 -6.00 -4.74
N GLN A 165 -22.93 -7.09 -4.57
CA GLN A 165 -24.39 -7.10 -4.72
C GLN A 165 -25.12 -6.20 -3.70
N ASP A 166 -24.51 -5.95 -2.56
CA ASP A 166 -25.00 -5.06 -1.50
C ASP A 166 -24.68 -3.57 -1.75
N GLY A 167 -23.99 -3.25 -2.86
CA GLY A 167 -23.59 -1.91 -3.24
C GLY A 167 -22.27 -1.44 -2.61
N SER A 168 -21.63 -2.27 -1.76
CA SER A 168 -20.27 -2.06 -1.27
C SER A 168 -19.25 -2.21 -2.42
N VAL A 169 -18.04 -1.73 -2.20
CA VAL A 169 -16.97 -1.74 -3.19
C VAL A 169 -15.80 -2.55 -2.65
N SER A 170 -15.22 -3.41 -3.49
CA SER A 170 -13.99 -4.14 -3.19
C SER A 170 -12.85 -3.67 -4.09
N ALA A 171 -11.66 -3.56 -3.53
CA ALA A 171 -10.42 -3.34 -4.27
C ALA A 171 -9.46 -4.51 -4.00
N ARG A 172 -9.19 -5.30 -5.03
CA ARG A 172 -8.37 -6.51 -4.91
C ARG A 172 -7.00 -6.31 -5.54
N ILE A 173 -5.97 -6.65 -4.79
CA ILE A 173 -4.57 -6.63 -5.22
C ILE A 173 -4.08 -8.06 -5.26
N SER A 174 -3.59 -8.49 -6.42
CA SER A 174 -2.94 -9.79 -6.58
C SER A 174 -1.43 -9.58 -6.67
N GLU A 175 -0.71 -10.14 -5.71
CA GLU A 175 0.75 -10.23 -5.70
C GLU A 175 1.16 -11.69 -5.96
N ALA A 176 2.45 -11.94 -6.25
CA ALA A 176 2.93 -13.24 -6.73
C ALA A 176 2.47 -14.44 -5.88
N ASP A 177 2.40 -14.27 -4.55
CA ASP A 177 2.06 -15.33 -3.60
C ASP A 177 0.85 -15.00 -2.72
N SER A 178 0.18 -13.86 -2.94
CA SER A 178 -0.92 -13.43 -2.06
C SER A 178 -1.97 -12.59 -2.78
N THR A 179 -3.18 -12.58 -2.23
CA THR A 179 -4.23 -11.67 -2.64
C THR A 179 -4.71 -10.92 -1.43
N ILE A 180 -4.73 -9.59 -1.53
CA ILE A 180 -5.22 -8.69 -0.50
C ILE A 180 -6.52 -8.08 -1.03
N ASP A 181 -7.59 -8.19 -0.25
CA ASP A 181 -8.90 -7.63 -0.58
C ASP A 181 -9.24 -6.51 0.41
N TYR A 182 -9.53 -5.33 -0.10
CA TYR A 182 -9.97 -4.17 0.67
C TYR A 182 -11.47 -3.98 0.44
N HIS A 183 -12.26 -4.07 1.51
CA HIS A 183 -13.70 -3.94 1.43
C HIS A 183 -14.16 -2.57 1.94
N PHE A 184 -14.97 -1.88 1.16
CA PHE A 184 -15.47 -0.53 1.43
C PHE A 184 -16.99 -0.51 1.49
N GLU A 185 -17.54 -0.22 2.66
CA GLU A 185 -18.96 0.01 2.87
C GLU A 185 -19.21 1.52 3.00
N SER A 186 -20.17 2.05 2.22
CA SER A 186 -20.48 3.48 2.21
C SER A 186 -19.27 4.41 2.01
N GLY A 187 -18.24 3.94 1.30
CA GLY A 187 -17.01 4.68 1.03
C GLY A 187 -15.93 4.58 2.12
N HIS A 188 -16.13 3.74 3.14
CA HIS A 188 -15.19 3.52 4.24
C HIS A 188 -14.72 2.07 4.31
N LEU A 189 -13.42 1.89 4.51
CA LEU A 189 -12.75 0.62 4.70
C LEU A 189 -13.31 -0.09 5.94
N GLN A 190 -13.74 -1.32 5.76
CA GLN A 190 -14.13 -2.23 6.83
C GLN A 190 -12.89 -3.05 7.24
N GLN A 191 -12.63 -3.12 8.55
CA GLN A 191 -11.54 -3.91 9.15
C GLN A 191 -12.05 -5.27 9.64
#